data_AF-A0A502L9K5-F1
#
_entry.id   AF-A0A502L9K5-F1
#
_cell.length_a   1.000
_cell.length_b   1.000
_cell.length_c   1.000
_cell.angle_alpha   90.00
_cell.angle_beta   90.00
_cell.angle_gamma   90.00
#
_symmetry.space_group_name_H-M   'P 1'
#
loop_
_entity.id
_entity.type
_entity.pdbx_description
1 polymer ?
#
loop_
_entity_poly.entity_id
_entity_poly.type
_entity_poly.pdbx_seq_one_letter_code
_entity_poly.pdbx_strand_id
1 'polypeptide(L)'
;MTDEQKIDLAKIFEHRTLILQHKDLILTEPKQEELFQDIPLSIYEIKGLNTGTVQVSKIALAEDGGEYFLKSQNDGDDATIAQLENQYNVKILKEMSPVSEFFCHKVADLCGLPIPQYRILKDRDGNLYFGSLLDKGHDPDQTANELQDFIFKPNNPKDTISIFYAQLWTIYAFDCFFFNTDRHFNNFLILKRNQFEYTQIKPFDFAFSSLSFAGYPYQPMYISETNCNTRKFMKQVDTLLSQNEDYRKFRPNYIEIAKENLNKLLFINQQKIKDVFASIPEEWMTQEQKDNFINWWASDEKRKRIITIQTTELK
;
A
#
# COMPACT_ATOMS: atom_id res chain seq x y z
N MET A 1 -17.51 -12.81 -26.33
CA MET A 1 -17.81 -11.50 -25.74
C MET A 1 -19.02 -10.89 -26.43
N THR A 2 -20.04 -10.46 -25.68
CA THR A 2 -21.20 -9.72 -26.22
C THR A 2 -20.89 -8.22 -26.29
N ASP A 3 -21.57 -7.48 -27.17
CA ASP A 3 -21.29 -6.05 -27.44
C ASP A 3 -21.51 -5.13 -26.21
N GLU A 4 -22.22 -5.59 -25.17
CA GLU A 4 -22.35 -4.89 -23.89
C GLU A 4 -21.03 -4.83 -23.09
N GLN A 5 -20.12 -5.80 -23.27
CA GLN A 5 -18.82 -5.84 -22.57
C GLN A 5 -17.82 -4.81 -23.12
N LYS A 6 -18.02 -4.31 -24.35
CA LYS A 6 -17.22 -3.22 -24.94
C LYS A 6 -17.57 -1.85 -24.34
N ILE A 7 -18.76 -1.73 -23.75
CA ILE A 7 -19.33 -0.46 -23.29
C ILE A 7 -18.68 0.01 -21.98
N ASP A 8 -18.19 -0.89 -21.12
CA ASP A 8 -17.71 -0.52 -19.77
C ASP A 8 -16.26 0.00 -19.75
N LEU A 9 -15.35 -0.64 -20.49
CA LEU A 9 -13.98 -0.14 -20.65
C LEU A 9 -13.96 1.17 -21.44
N ALA A 10 -14.72 1.26 -22.53
CA ALA A 10 -14.86 2.50 -23.30
C ALA A 10 -15.38 3.66 -22.45
N LYS A 11 -16.37 3.41 -21.57
CA LYS A 11 -16.86 4.42 -20.62
C LYS A 11 -15.82 4.84 -19.58
N ILE A 12 -15.04 3.90 -19.04
CA ILE A 12 -13.91 4.24 -18.13
C ILE A 12 -12.90 5.14 -18.86
N PHE A 13 -12.57 4.87 -20.13
CA PHE A 13 -11.66 5.69 -20.94
C PHE A 13 -12.28 7.02 -21.42
N GLU A 14 -13.57 7.06 -21.76
CA GLU A 14 -14.29 8.28 -22.15
C GLU A 14 -14.43 9.25 -20.97
N HIS A 15 -14.80 8.75 -19.79
CA HIS A 15 -14.85 9.61 -18.58
C HIS A 15 -13.47 10.15 -18.20
N ARG A 16 -12.38 9.43 -18.49
CA ARG A 16 -11.00 9.87 -18.22
C ARG A 16 -10.52 10.98 -19.16
N THR A 17 -10.98 10.97 -20.42
CA THR A 17 -10.67 12.04 -21.38
C THR A 17 -11.27 13.37 -20.92
N LEU A 18 -12.42 13.33 -20.25
CA LEU A 18 -13.07 14.49 -19.63
C LEU A 18 -12.33 15.02 -18.37
N ILE A 19 -11.77 14.13 -17.53
CA ILE A 19 -11.04 14.55 -16.30
C ILE A 19 -9.68 15.18 -16.64
N LEU A 20 -8.97 14.68 -17.66
CA LEU A 20 -7.69 15.26 -18.10
C LEU A 20 -7.84 16.66 -18.74
N GLN A 21 -9.06 17.04 -19.15
CA GLN A 21 -9.38 18.38 -19.66
C GLN A 21 -9.67 19.40 -18.54
N HIS A 22 -9.88 18.95 -17.30
CA HIS A 22 -10.08 19.80 -16.12
C HIS A 22 -8.86 19.73 -15.20
N LYS A 23 -7.78 20.44 -15.57
CA LYS A 23 -6.55 20.56 -14.75
C LYS A 23 -6.72 21.36 -13.44
N ASP A 24 -7.90 21.89 -13.16
CA ASP A 24 -8.14 22.85 -12.07
C ASP A 24 -9.14 22.40 -10.98
N LEU A 25 -9.37 21.09 -10.82
CA LEU A 25 -10.18 20.55 -9.72
C LEU A 25 -9.36 19.41 -9.08
N ILE A 26 -8.99 19.38 -7.79
CA ILE A 26 -9.75 19.65 -6.57
C ILE A 26 -8.73 19.94 -5.45
N LEU A 27 -8.81 21.10 -4.78
CA LEU A 27 -8.29 21.30 -3.43
C LEU A 27 -9.47 21.09 -2.47
N THR A 28 -9.70 19.86 -2.04
CA THR A 28 -10.64 19.60 -0.94
C THR A 28 -9.96 20.01 0.36
N GLU A 29 -10.63 20.85 1.15
CA GLU A 29 -10.31 21.02 2.57
C GLU A 29 -10.19 19.63 3.23
N PRO A 30 -9.25 19.43 4.17
CA PRO A 30 -9.11 18.14 4.84
C PRO A 30 -10.45 17.76 5.46
N LYS A 31 -10.95 16.56 5.13
CA LYS A 31 -12.16 16.03 5.77
C LYS A 31 -11.90 16.00 7.27
N GLN A 32 -12.86 16.43 8.10
CA GLN A 32 -12.71 16.39 9.57
C GLN A 32 -12.32 15.00 10.12
N GLU A 33 -12.61 13.92 9.38
CA GLU A 33 -12.17 12.56 9.69
C GLU A 33 -10.64 12.37 9.67
N GLU A 34 -9.88 13.12 8.86
CA GLU A 34 -8.41 13.07 8.82
C GLU A 34 -7.78 13.60 10.12
N LEU A 35 -8.42 14.58 10.78
CA LEU A 35 -7.93 15.20 12.01
C LEU A 35 -7.87 14.23 13.20
N PHE A 36 -8.73 13.21 13.23
CA PHE A 36 -8.84 12.30 14.37
C PHE A 36 -8.00 11.02 14.21
N GLN A 37 -7.55 10.69 13.00
CA GLN A 37 -6.72 9.50 12.78
C GLN A 37 -5.31 9.65 13.39
N ASP A 38 -4.87 10.89 13.55
CA ASP A 38 -3.54 11.27 14.03
C ASP A 38 -3.48 11.46 15.54
N ILE A 39 -4.66 11.48 16.20
CA ILE A 39 -4.76 11.57 17.66
C ILE A 39 -4.64 10.15 18.22
N PRO A 40 -3.66 9.88 19.10
CA PRO A 40 -3.51 8.55 19.67
C PRO A 40 -4.77 8.12 20.43
N LEU A 41 -5.27 6.94 20.09
CA LEU A 41 -6.45 6.32 20.68
C LEU A 41 -6.03 5.38 21.82
N SER A 42 -6.73 5.42 22.95
CA SER A 42 -6.37 4.62 24.12
C SER A 42 -6.65 3.13 23.90
N ILE A 43 -5.69 2.27 24.26
CA ILE A 43 -5.85 0.83 24.25
C ILE A 43 -6.55 0.37 25.54
N TYR A 44 -7.63 -0.39 25.39
CA TYR A 44 -8.34 -1.02 26.50
C TYR A 44 -7.67 -2.31 26.95
N GLU A 45 -7.34 -3.20 26.00
CA GLU A 45 -6.76 -4.53 26.23
C GLU A 45 -5.76 -4.88 25.11
N ILE A 46 -4.64 -5.54 25.46
CA ILE A 46 -3.68 -6.13 24.52
C ILE A 46 -3.66 -7.65 24.72
N LYS A 47 -3.71 -8.40 23.62
CA LYS A 47 -3.52 -9.86 23.62
C LYS A 47 -2.36 -10.24 22.72
N GLY A 48 -1.54 -11.18 23.18
CA GLY A 48 -0.53 -11.81 22.33
C GLY A 48 -1.18 -12.70 21.28
N LEU A 49 -0.66 -12.68 20.07
CA LEU A 49 -1.01 -13.60 19.01
C LEU A 49 0.04 -14.70 18.91
N ASN A 50 -0.42 -15.96 18.88
CA ASN A 50 0.39 -17.08 18.40
C ASN A 50 0.18 -17.24 16.88
N THR A 51 0.44 -16.19 16.11
CA THR A 51 0.34 -16.25 14.64
C THR A 51 1.73 -16.50 14.05
N GLY A 52 1.83 -17.31 13.00
CA GLY A 52 3.08 -17.58 12.27
C GLY A 52 3.60 -16.39 11.44
N THR A 53 3.02 -15.20 11.63
CA THR A 53 3.38 -13.97 10.93
C THR A 53 4.50 -13.25 11.68
N VAL A 54 5.65 -13.17 11.02
CA VAL A 54 6.94 -12.67 11.50
C VAL A 54 6.92 -11.25 12.11
N GLN A 55 5.91 -10.42 11.81
CA GLN A 55 5.88 -8.99 12.16
C GLN A 55 4.72 -8.51 13.03
N VAL A 56 3.77 -9.38 13.39
CA VAL A 56 2.61 -9.00 14.22
C VAL A 56 2.48 -9.99 15.35
N SER A 57 2.85 -9.54 16.55
CA SER A 57 2.88 -10.36 17.77
C SER A 57 1.68 -10.10 18.69
N LYS A 58 0.92 -9.03 18.44
CA LYS A 58 -0.11 -8.52 19.35
C LYS A 58 -1.32 -7.95 18.62
N ILE A 59 -2.48 -8.09 19.25
CA ILE A 59 -3.72 -7.37 18.92
C ILE A 59 -4.15 -6.51 20.09
N ALA A 60 -4.78 -5.38 19.80
CA ALA A 60 -5.39 -4.51 20.78
C ALA A 60 -6.89 -4.35 20.54
N LEU A 61 -7.66 -4.22 21.62
CA LEU A 61 -8.98 -3.60 21.61
C LEU A 61 -8.81 -2.15 22.05
N ALA A 62 -9.27 -1.19 21.25
CA ALA A 62 -9.18 0.24 21.55
C ALA A 62 -10.52 0.84 22.03
N GLU A 63 -10.50 2.07 22.54
CA GLU A 63 -11.68 2.73 23.14
C GLU A 63 -12.82 3.03 22.16
N ASP A 64 -12.54 3.05 20.85
CA ASP A 64 -13.56 3.17 19.81
C ASP A 64 -14.26 1.83 19.49
N GLY A 65 -13.89 0.76 20.19
CA GLY A 65 -14.42 -0.60 19.99
C GLY A 65 -13.75 -1.35 18.84
N GLY A 66 -12.77 -0.76 18.15
CA GLY A 66 -12.00 -1.40 17.11
C GLY A 66 -10.96 -2.39 17.66
N GLU A 67 -10.74 -3.47 16.91
CA GLU A 67 -9.61 -4.38 17.15
C GLU A 67 -8.51 -4.09 16.14
N TYR A 68 -7.25 -4.05 16.58
CA TYR A 68 -6.12 -3.63 15.77
C TYR A 68 -4.93 -4.57 15.88
N PHE A 69 -4.27 -4.85 14.75
CA PHE A 69 -2.95 -5.45 14.72
C PHE A 69 -1.94 -4.37 15.10
N LEU A 70 -1.11 -4.65 16.10
CA LEU A 70 -0.14 -3.70 16.61
C LEU A 70 1.22 -3.87 15.91
N LYS A 71 1.82 -2.75 15.53
CA LYS A 71 3.23 -2.64 15.16
C LYS A 71 3.91 -1.55 15.99
N SER A 72 5.01 -1.90 16.64
CA SER A 72 5.88 -1.04 17.44
C SER A 72 7.30 -1.03 16.88
N GLN A 73 8.14 -0.16 17.43
CA GLN A 73 9.56 -0.09 17.07
C GLN A 73 10.36 -1.35 17.46
N ASN A 74 9.79 -2.20 18.32
CA ASN A 74 10.43 -3.42 18.81
C ASN A 74 9.91 -4.69 18.10
N ASP A 75 8.93 -4.56 17.21
CA ASP A 75 8.38 -5.69 16.47
C ASP A 75 9.26 -6.03 15.25
N GLY A 76 9.40 -7.33 14.97
CA GLY A 76 10.17 -7.85 13.85
C GLY A 76 11.05 -9.03 14.23
N ASP A 77 11.20 -9.97 13.30
CA ASP A 77 12.11 -11.11 13.43
C ASP A 77 13.51 -10.74 12.94
N ASP A 78 14.48 -10.80 13.85
CA ASP A 78 15.88 -10.49 13.56
C ASP A 78 16.46 -11.43 12.46
N ALA A 79 15.96 -12.66 12.31
CA ALA A 79 16.42 -13.57 11.27
C ALA A 79 15.95 -13.14 9.87
N THR A 80 14.68 -12.79 9.73
CA THR A 80 14.13 -12.23 8.48
C THR A 80 14.81 -10.91 8.11
N ILE A 81 15.04 -10.03 9.09
CA ILE A 81 15.78 -8.78 8.90
C ILE A 81 17.19 -9.06 8.36
N ALA A 82 17.95 -9.94 9.00
CA ALA A 82 19.31 -10.28 8.56
C ALA A 82 19.35 -10.85 7.14
N GLN A 83 18.35 -11.63 6.73
CA GLN A 83 18.24 -12.10 5.34
C GLN A 83 18.05 -10.96 4.35
N LEU A 84 17.14 -10.01 4.66
CA LEU A 84 16.89 -8.85 3.81
C LEU A 84 18.12 -7.93 3.73
N GLU A 85 18.80 -7.69 4.85
CA GLU A 85 20.04 -6.90 4.89
C GLU A 85 21.12 -7.46 3.96
N ASN A 86 21.32 -8.79 4.01
CA ASN A 86 22.24 -9.48 3.10
C ASN A 86 21.79 -9.39 1.65
N GLN A 87 20.48 -9.50 1.38
CA GLN A 87 19.94 -9.48 0.03
C GLN A 87 20.08 -8.11 -0.64
N TYR A 88 19.84 -7.02 0.10
CA TYR A 88 19.88 -5.66 -0.44
C TYR A 88 21.19 -4.94 -0.20
N ASN A 89 22.08 -5.51 0.63
CA ASN A 89 23.31 -4.86 1.09
C ASN A 89 23.04 -3.48 1.71
N VAL A 90 21.93 -3.38 2.46
CA VAL A 90 21.49 -2.18 3.16
C VAL A 90 20.96 -2.59 4.52
N LYS A 91 21.33 -1.85 5.57
CA LYS A 91 20.82 -2.08 6.93
C LYS A 91 19.32 -1.78 6.99
N ILE A 92 18.54 -2.63 7.66
CA ILE A 92 17.12 -2.43 7.89
C ILE A 92 16.93 -1.88 9.31
N LEU A 93 16.14 -0.81 9.42
CA LEU A 93 15.78 -0.15 10.67
C LEU A 93 14.40 -0.67 11.10
N LYS A 94 14.37 -1.73 11.91
CA LYS A 94 13.10 -2.31 12.39
C LYS A 94 12.26 -1.31 13.18
N GLU A 95 12.94 -0.40 13.86
CA GLU A 95 12.35 0.71 14.60
C GLU A 95 11.54 1.67 13.70
N MET A 96 11.77 1.66 12.39
CA MET A 96 11.05 2.48 11.41
C MET A 96 9.79 1.78 10.87
N SER A 97 9.49 0.54 11.26
CA SER A 97 8.28 -0.18 10.86
C SER A 97 6.99 0.63 11.06
N PRO A 98 6.67 1.18 12.26
CA PRO A 98 5.46 1.98 12.45
C PRO A 98 5.47 3.28 11.61
N VAL A 99 6.63 3.88 11.36
CA VAL A 99 6.77 5.05 10.47
C VAL A 99 6.42 4.68 9.04
N SER A 100 7.00 3.58 8.55
CA SER A 100 6.78 3.07 7.19
C SER A 100 5.31 2.75 6.96
N GLU A 101 4.67 2.05 7.91
CA GLU A 101 3.26 1.75 7.88
C GLU A 101 2.41 3.03 7.82
N PHE A 102 2.58 3.92 8.79
CA PHE A 102 1.77 5.12 8.91
C PHE A 102 1.92 6.03 7.69
N PHE A 103 3.16 6.28 7.27
CA PHE A 103 3.46 7.13 6.12
C PHE A 103 2.92 6.53 4.81
N CYS A 104 3.16 5.24 4.54
CA CYS A 104 2.68 4.61 3.32
C CYS A 104 1.16 4.55 3.27
N HIS A 105 0.47 4.32 4.40
CA HIS A 105 -0.99 4.41 4.46
C HIS A 105 -1.47 5.84 4.13
N LYS A 106 -0.91 6.87 4.78
CA LYS A 106 -1.26 8.28 4.50
C LYS A 106 -1.06 8.64 3.03
N VAL A 107 0.08 8.28 2.43
CA VAL A 107 0.37 8.61 1.03
C VAL A 107 -0.46 7.78 0.05
N ALA A 108 -0.75 6.52 0.36
CA ALA A 108 -1.65 5.68 -0.43
C ALA A 108 -3.05 6.32 -0.49
N ASP A 109 -3.57 6.79 0.66
CA ASP A 109 -4.86 7.48 0.76
C ASP A 109 -4.86 8.80 -0.05
N LEU A 110 -3.79 9.60 0.05
CA LEU A 110 -3.63 10.81 -0.77
C LEU A 110 -3.60 10.52 -2.29
N CYS A 111 -3.18 9.32 -2.70
CA CYS A 111 -3.25 8.85 -4.08
C CYS A 111 -4.62 8.24 -4.46
N GLY A 112 -5.54 8.14 -3.50
CA GLY A 112 -6.86 7.54 -3.66
C GLY A 112 -6.82 6.00 -3.73
N LEU A 113 -5.77 5.37 -3.20
CA LEU A 113 -5.75 3.91 -3.04
C LEU A 113 -6.68 3.53 -1.88
N PRO A 114 -7.57 2.54 -2.07
CA PRO A 114 -8.39 2.07 -0.96
C PRO A 114 -7.50 1.29 0.00
N ILE A 115 -7.35 1.78 1.23
CA ILE A 115 -6.58 1.13 2.28
C ILE A 115 -7.50 0.67 3.43
N PRO A 116 -7.06 -0.26 4.30
CA PRO A 116 -7.73 -0.49 5.57
C PRO A 116 -7.65 0.73 6.48
N GLN A 117 -8.55 0.78 7.46
CA GLN A 117 -8.45 1.82 8.48
C GLN A 117 -7.26 1.55 9.39
N TYR A 118 -6.64 2.62 9.87
CA TYR A 118 -5.54 2.57 10.81
C TYR A 118 -5.66 3.68 11.84
N ARG A 119 -4.95 3.54 12.96
CA ARG A 119 -4.87 4.52 14.05
C ARG A 119 -3.47 4.50 14.65
N ILE A 120 -3.10 5.61 15.29
CA ILE A 120 -2.06 5.59 16.32
C ILE A 120 -2.74 5.15 17.61
N LEU A 121 -2.19 4.14 18.29
CA LEU A 121 -2.73 3.58 19.52
C LEU A 121 -1.76 3.82 20.68
N LYS A 122 -2.29 4.03 21.88
CA LYS A 122 -1.50 4.31 23.08
C LYS A 122 -1.87 3.36 24.21
N ASP A 123 -0.89 2.68 24.79
CA ASP A 123 -1.11 1.84 25.96
C ASP A 123 -1.14 2.64 27.28
N ARG A 124 -1.32 1.94 28.41
CA ARG A 124 -1.41 2.57 29.74
C ARG A 124 -0.07 3.13 30.23
N ASP A 125 1.04 2.60 29.75
CA ASP A 125 2.39 3.06 30.07
C ASP A 125 2.82 4.24 29.19
N GLY A 126 2.02 4.54 28.16
CA GLY A 126 2.18 5.64 27.25
C GLY A 126 2.88 5.27 25.94
N ASN A 127 3.22 4.00 25.73
CA ASN A 127 3.87 3.55 24.50
C ASN A 127 2.92 3.67 23.31
N LEU A 128 3.48 4.10 22.17
CA LEU A 128 2.73 4.29 20.93
C LEU A 128 2.92 3.13 19.96
N TYR A 129 1.83 2.77 19.30
CA TYR A 129 1.76 1.70 18.30
C TYR A 129 1.08 2.21 17.03
N PHE A 130 1.54 1.73 15.87
CA PHE A 130 0.70 1.75 14.68
C PHE A 130 -0.32 0.61 14.80
N GLY A 131 -1.60 0.93 14.66
CA GLY A 131 -2.71 -0.01 14.71
C GLY A 131 -3.38 -0.13 13.35
N SER A 132 -3.33 -1.30 12.72
CA SER A 132 -4.11 -1.62 11.52
C SER A 132 -5.41 -2.32 11.92
N LEU A 133 -6.57 -1.81 11.52
CA LEU A 133 -7.87 -2.33 11.95
C LEU A 133 -8.10 -3.76 11.43
N LEU A 134 -8.48 -4.67 12.33
CA LEU A 134 -9.03 -5.98 12.01
C LEU A 134 -10.48 -5.79 11.56
N ASP A 135 -10.69 -5.81 10.26
CA ASP A 135 -12.05 -5.89 9.72
C ASP A 135 -12.55 -7.34 9.87
N LYS A 136 -13.28 -7.63 10.96
CA LYS A 136 -13.78 -8.98 11.33
C LYS A 136 -14.67 -9.66 10.28
N GLY A 137 -14.98 -9.00 9.17
CA GLY A 137 -15.56 -9.65 7.98
C GLY A 137 -14.56 -10.53 7.21
N HIS A 138 -13.26 -10.47 7.53
CA HIS A 138 -12.20 -11.16 6.80
C HIS A 138 -11.21 -11.88 7.72
N ASP A 139 -11.19 -13.21 7.62
CA ASP A 139 -10.13 -14.06 8.17
C ASP A 139 -8.91 -13.97 7.23
N PRO A 140 -7.69 -13.62 7.71
CA PRO A 140 -6.50 -13.47 6.86
C PRO A 140 -6.15 -14.73 6.06
N ASP A 141 -6.32 -15.91 6.66
CA ASP A 141 -6.03 -17.19 6.00
C ASP A 141 -7.09 -17.49 4.91
N GLN A 142 -8.33 -17.09 5.15
CA GLN A 142 -9.38 -17.14 4.13
C GLN A 142 -9.12 -16.11 3.03
N THR A 143 -8.64 -14.92 3.36
CA THR A 143 -8.41 -13.81 2.42
C THR A 143 -7.31 -14.14 1.41
N ALA A 144 -6.22 -14.76 1.86
CA ALA A 144 -5.16 -15.23 0.98
C ALA A 144 -5.65 -16.32 0.02
N ASN A 145 -6.39 -17.30 0.54
CA ASN A 145 -7.00 -18.35 -0.28
C ASN A 145 -8.07 -17.79 -1.23
N GLU A 146 -8.84 -16.77 -0.83
CA GLU A 146 -9.82 -16.09 -1.67
C GLU A 146 -9.18 -15.31 -2.80
N LEU A 147 -8.09 -14.57 -2.53
CA LEU A 147 -7.33 -13.88 -3.57
C LEU A 147 -6.71 -14.89 -4.54
N GLN A 148 -6.19 -16.01 -4.01
CA GLN A 148 -5.72 -17.10 -4.84
C GLN A 148 -6.88 -17.66 -5.67
N ASP A 149 -7.97 -18.13 -5.09
CA ASP A 149 -9.09 -18.68 -5.86
C ASP A 149 -9.65 -17.67 -6.87
N PHE A 150 -9.69 -16.38 -6.55
CA PHE A 150 -10.09 -15.33 -7.49
C PHE A 150 -9.13 -15.22 -8.70
N ILE A 151 -7.82 -15.28 -8.47
CA ILE A 151 -6.80 -15.20 -9.53
C ILE A 151 -6.68 -16.52 -10.32
N PHE A 152 -6.73 -17.66 -9.62
CA PHE A 152 -6.40 -18.99 -10.13
C PHE A 152 -7.61 -19.78 -10.62
N LYS A 153 -8.82 -19.49 -10.13
CA LYS A 153 -10.07 -20.18 -10.48
C LYS A 153 -11.22 -19.17 -10.65
N PRO A 154 -11.16 -18.27 -11.64
CA PRO A 154 -12.22 -17.31 -11.87
C PRO A 154 -13.51 -18.07 -12.25
N ASN A 155 -14.43 -18.22 -11.29
CA ASN A 155 -15.67 -18.98 -11.46
C ASN A 155 -16.75 -18.21 -12.23
N ASN A 156 -16.53 -16.93 -12.57
CA ASN A 156 -17.50 -16.14 -13.34
C ASN A 156 -16.81 -15.05 -14.19
N PRO A 157 -16.95 -15.07 -15.53
CA PRO A 157 -16.44 -14.01 -16.43
C PRO A 157 -17.18 -12.67 -16.33
N LYS A 158 -18.27 -12.62 -15.55
CA LYS A 158 -19.17 -11.46 -15.44
C LYS A 158 -18.77 -10.47 -14.35
N ASP A 159 -17.93 -10.89 -13.41
CA ASP A 159 -17.44 -10.00 -12.36
C ASP A 159 -16.51 -8.97 -13.00
N THR A 160 -16.49 -7.76 -12.46
CA THR A 160 -15.80 -6.58 -13.00
C THR A 160 -14.27 -6.72 -12.93
N ILE A 161 -13.74 -7.68 -13.68
CA ILE A 161 -12.37 -8.19 -13.70
C ILE A 161 -11.35 -7.08 -14.03
N SER A 162 -11.75 -6.10 -14.84
CA SER A 162 -10.88 -4.98 -15.24
C SER A 162 -10.51 -4.03 -14.09
N ILE A 163 -11.41 -3.80 -13.13
CA ILE A 163 -11.12 -2.92 -11.99
C ILE A 163 -10.09 -3.57 -11.08
N PHE A 164 -10.27 -4.87 -10.78
CA PHE A 164 -9.33 -5.62 -9.97
C PHE A 164 -7.90 -5.57 -10.56
N TYR A 165 -7.75 -5.82 -11.86
CA TYR A 165 -6.42 -5.76 -12.51
C TYR A 165 -5.83 -4.36 -12.50
N ALA A 166 -6.63 -3.33 -12.75
CA ALA A 166 -6.18 -1.95 -12.63
C ALA A 166 -5.71 -1.62 -11.20
N GLN A 167 -6.43 -2.08 -10.17
CA GLN A 167 -6.01 -1.92 -8.78
C GLN A 167 -4.71 -2.66 -8.48
N LEU A 168 -4.56 -3.91 -8.93
CA LEU A 168 -3.36 -4.71 -8.72
C LEU A 168 -2.12 -4.03 -9.29
N TRP A 169 -2.19 -3.61 -10.55
CA TRP A 169 -1.09 -2.89 -11.20
C TRP A 169 -0.80 -1.54 -10.53
N THR A 170 -1.84 -0.83 -10.07
CA THR A 170 -1.68 0.44 -9.34
C THR A 170 -0.96 0.24 -8.01
N ILE A 171 -1.32 -0.80 -7.26
CA ILE A 171 -0.65 -1.16 -6.00
C ILE A 171 0.80 -1.55 -6.27
N TYR A 172 1.06 -2.35 -7.31
CA TYR A 172 2.42 -2.71 -7.70
C TYR A 172 3.27 -1.48 -8.05
N ALA A 173 2.73 -0.50 -8.79
CA ALA A 173 3.43 0.76 -9.07
C ALA A 173 3.75 1.55 -7.80
N PHE A 174 2.83 1.58 -6.83
CA PHE A 174 3.03 2.21 -5.54
C PHE A 174 4.13 1.50 -4.73
N ASP A 175 4.10 0.17 -4.67
CA ASP A 175 5.13 -0.64 -4.04
C ASP A 175 6.50 -0.44 -4.71
N CYS A 176 6.57 -0.30 -6.04
CA CYS A 176 7.81 0.06 -6.75
C CYS A 176 8.37 1.42 -6.31
N PHE A 177 7.51 2.43 -6.12
CA PHE A 177 7.96 3.77 -5.72
C PHE A 177 8.51 3.82 -4.30
N PHE A 178 7.83 3.15 -3.39
CA PHE A 178 8.28 3.01 -2.01
C PHE A 178 9.26 1.87 -1.82
N PHE A 179 9.62 1.12 -2.87
CA PHE A 179 10.42 -0.09 -2.79
C PHE A 179 9.98 -0.99 -1.65
N ASN A 180 8.67 -1.29 -1.61
CA ASN A 180 8.13 -2.30 -0.71
C ASN A 180 8.53 -3.67 -1.22
N THR A 181 9.37 -4.35 -0.44
CA THR A 181 9.98 -5.62 -0.86
C THR A 181 9.15 -6.85 -0.46
N ASP A 182 8.11 -6.65 0.34
CA ASP A 182 7.37 -7.74 0.98
C ASP A 182 5.88 -7.81 0.61
N ARG A 183 5.49 -7.37 -0.59
CA ARG A 183 4.11 -7.58 -1.07
C ARG A 183 3.89 -9.04 -1.43
N HIS A 184 2.94 -9.69 -0.76
CA HIS A 184 2.49 -11.05 -1.05
C HIS A 184 0.98 -11.21 -0.78
N PHE A 185 0.40 -12.38 -1.04
CA PHE A 185 -1.04 -12.65 -0.93
C PHE A 185 -1.65 -12.23 0.42
N ASN A 186 -0.95 -12.47 1.54
CA ASN A 186 -1.46 -12.13 2.87
C ASN A 186 -1.44 -10.63 3.18
N ASN A 187 -0.90 -9.79 2.29
CA ASN A 187 -0.81 -8.33 2.48
C ASN A 187 -1.88 -7.60 1.65
N PHE A 188 -3.00 -8.26 1.37
CA PHE A 188 -4.17 -7.69 0.72
C PHE A 188 -5.43 -8.02 1.50
N LEU A 189 -6.27 -7.01 1.73
CA LEU A 189 -7.64 -7.21 2.19
C LEU A 189 -8.54 -7.25 0.95
N ILE A 190 -9.30 -8.32 0.80
CA ILE A 190 -10.18 -8.57 -0.33
C ILE A 190 -11.61 -8.27 0.10
N LEU A 191 -12.32 -7.40 -0.61
CA LEU A 191 -13.70 -7.04 -0.28
C LEU A 191 -14.59 -7.32 -1.48
N LYS A 192 -15.52 -8.27 -1.35
CA LYS A 192 -16.56 -8.52 -2.36
C LYS A 192 -17.66 -7.46 -2.23
N ARG A 193 -17.90 -6.71 -3.31
CA ARG A 193 -18.88 -5.62 -3.36
C ARG A 193 -20.11 -6.09 -4.12
N ASN A 194 -21.18 -6.36 -3.40
CA ASN A 194 -22.40 -6.95 -3.95
C ASN A 194 -23.22 -5.98 -4.80
N GLN A 195 -23.14 -4.67 -4.52
CA GLN A 195 -23.96 -3.66 -5.21
C GLN A 195 -23.54 -3.46 -6.68
N PHE A 196 -22.25 -3.65 -6.98
CA PHE A 196 -21.66 -3.48 -8.31
C PHE A 196 -20.92 -4.75 -8.78
N GLU A 197 -21.11 -5.87 -8.08
CA GLU A 197 -20.53 -7.19 -8.41
C GLU A 197 -19.03 -7.13 -8.79
N TYR A 198 -18.22 -6.58 -7.88
CA TYR A 198 -16.77 -6.52 -8.08
C TYR A 198 -15.98 -6.84 -6.82
N THR A 199 -14.75 -7.30 -7.02
CA THR A 199 -13.77 -7.53 -5.95
C THR A 199 -12.88 -6.31 -5.83
N GLN A 200 -12.90 -5.65 -4.68
CA GLN A 200 -11.96 -4.61 -4.33
C GLN A 200 -10.78 -5.23 -3.58
N ILE A 201 -9.57 -4.81 -3.92
CA ILE A 201 -8.38 -5.11 -3.12
C ILE A 201 -7.85 -3.87 -2.43
N LYS A 202 -7.38 -4.04 -1.20
CA LYS A 202 -6.76 -3.00 -0.39
C LYS A 202 -5.38 -3.45 0.08
N PRO A 203 -4.29 -2.77 -0.26
CA PRO A 203 -2.97 -3.11 0.27
C PRO A 203 -2.88 -2.70 1.74
N PHE A 204 -2.22 -3.53 2.52
CA PHE A 204 -1.79 -3.20 3.89
C PHE A 204 -0.43 -3.84 4.15
N ASP A 205 0.16 -3.60 5.31
CA ASP A 205 1.50 -4.07 5.63
C ASP A 205 2.57 -3.47 4.70
N PHE A 206 3.00 -2.26 5.06
CA PHE A 206 4.08 -1.54 4.39
C PHE A 206 5.36 -1.51 5.24
N ALA A 207 5.50 -2.36 6.26
CA ALA A 207 6.63 -2.33 7.18
C ALA A 207 8.00 -2.45 6.49
N PHE A 208 8.09 -3.21 5.39
CA PHE A 208 9.33 -3.37 4.60
C PHE A 208 9.36 -2.51 3.32
N SER A 209 8.88 -1.27 3.42
CA SER A 209 9.16 -0.22 2.45
C SER A 209 10.53 0.41 2.67
N SER A 210 11.01 1.17 1.69
CA SER A 210 12.25 1.94 1.74
C SER A 210 12.42 2.86 2.95
N LEU A 211 11.33 3.26 3.61
CA LEU A 211 11.40 4.03 4.85
C LEU A 211 12.09 3.28 5.99
N SER A 212 12.07 1.95 5.94
CA SER A 212 12.73 1.08 6.92
C SER A 212 14.17 0.73 6.54
N PHE A 213 14.74 1.38 5.53
CA PHE A 213 16.11 1.13 5.08
C PHE A 213 17.00 2.27 5.56
N ALA A 214 18.14 1.95 6.17
CA ALA A 214 19.09 2.94 6.65
C ALA A 214 19.62 3.79 5.49
N GLY A 215 19.77 5.09 5.74
CA GLY A 215 20.29 6.04 4.75
C GLY A 215 19.22 6.60 3.80
N TYR A 216 17.96 6.69 4.22
CA TYR A 216 16.92 7.37 3.42
C TYR A 216 17.23 8.87 3.25
N PRO A 217 17.07 9.45 2.03
CA PRO A 217 16.72 8.77 0.79
C PRO A 217 17.83 7.84 0.29
N TYR A 218 17.47 6.58 0.09
CA TYR A 218 18.38 5.54 -0.34
C TYR A 218 18.71 5.70 -1.83
N GLN A 219 19.86 5.14 -2.24
CA GLN A 219 20.21 5.00 -3.65
C GLN A 219 19.10 4.21 -4.36
N PRO A 220 18.60 4.64 -5.53
CA PRO A 220 17.48 3.98 -6.18
C PRO A 220 17.72 2.48 -6.35
N MET A 221 16.86 1.68 -5.73
CA MET A 221 16.75 0.23 -5.92
C MET A 221 15.42 -0.07 -6.58
N TYR A 222 15.42 -1.04 -7.49
CA TYR A 222 14.27 -1.40 -8.30
C TYR A 222 13.84 -2.84 -8.02
N ILE A 223 12.55 -3.06 -7.83
CA ILE A 223 11.96 -4.37 -7.53
C ILE A 223 12.35 -5.40 -8.58
N SER A 224 12.32 -5.05 -9.88
CA SER A 224 12.72 -5.94 -10.98
C SER A 224 14.16 -6.42 -10.93
N GLU A 225 15.05 -5.70 -10.24
CA GLU A 225 16.48 -6.03 -10.09
C GLU A 225 16.75 -6.91 -8.86
N THR A 226 15.74 -7.18 -8.03
CA THR A 226 15.87 -7.97 -6.80
C THR A 226 15.21 -9.35 -6.91
N ASN A 227 15.33 -10.19 -5.87
CA ASN A 227 14.55 -11.42 -5.74
C ASN A 227 13.54 -11.34 -4.58
N CYS A 228 13.02 -10.14 -4.32
CA CYS A 228 12.10 -9.88 -3.21
C CYS A 228 10.72 -10.53 -3.41
N ASN A 229 9.92 -10.57 -2.34
CA ASN A 229 8.60 -11.20 -2.38
C ASN A 229 7.66 -10.45 -3.31
N THR A 230 7.72 -9.11 -3.36
CA THR A 230 6.92 -8.31 -4.31
C THR A 230 7.16 -8.70 -5.76
N ARG A 231 8.42 -8.90 -6.17
CA ARG A 231 8.75 -9.33 -7.54
C ARG A 231 8.23 -10.73 -7.82
N LYS A 232 8.45 -11.67 -6.89
CA LYS A 232 7.99 -13.06 -7.03
C LYS A 232 6.48 -13.12 -7.16
N PHE A 233 5.77 -12.40 -6.28
CA PHE A 233 4.32 -12.27 -6.28
C PHE A 233 3.82 -11.71 -7.62
N MET A 234 4.29 -10.53 -8.03
CA MET A 234 3.79 -9.91 -9.26
C MET A 234 4.10 -10.75 -10.50
N LYS A 235 5.30 -11.34 -10.59
CA LYS A 235 5.67 -12.25 -11.68
C LYS A 235 4.75 -13.46 -11.73
N GLN A 236 4.47 -14.09 -10.58
CA GLN A 236 3.58 -15.24 -10.50
C GLN A 236 2.18 -14.85 -10.97
N VAL A 237 1.60 -13.80 -10.38
CA VAL A 237 0.24 -13.34 -10.72
C VAL A 237 0.13 -12.95 -12.19
N ASP A 238 1.06 -12.15 -12.73
CA ASP A 238 1.02 -11.73 -14.14
C ASP A 238 1.15 -12.92 -15.11
N THR A 239 2.00 -13.90 -14.79
CA THR A 239 2.16 -15.12 -15.61
C THR A 239 0.86 -15.92 -15.68
N LEU A 240 0.14 -16.02 -14.57
CA LEU A 240 -1.10 -16.76 -14.47
C LEU A 240 -2.25 -16.03 -15.16
N LEU A 241 -2.39 -14.73 -14.89
CA LEU A 241 -3.41 -13.90 -15.51
C LEU A 241 -3.21 -13.81 -17.03
N SER A 242 -1.97 -13.90 -17.53
CA SER A 242 -1.68 -13.94 -18.96
C SER A 242 -2.24 -15.16 -19.71
N GLN A 243 -2.73 -16.18 -18.99
CA GLN A 243 -3.51 -17.29 -19.57
C GLN A 243 -4.94 -16.86 -19.94
N ASN A 244 -5.46 -15.81 -19.32
CA ASN A 244 -6.75 -15.21 -19.65
C ASN A 244 -6.61 -14.25 -20.85
N GLU A 245 -7.41 -14.47 -21.90
CA GLU A 245 -7.34 -13.70 -23.14
C GLU A 245 -7.67 -12.22 -22.95
N ASP A 246 -8.70 -11.91 -22.15
CA ASP A 246 -9.13 -10.54 -21.87
C ASP A 246 -8.08 -9.79 -21.05
N TYR A 247 -7.50 -10.43 -20.03
CA TYR A 247 -6.38 -9.85 -19.30
C TYR A 247 -5.23 -9.51 -20.26
N ARG A 248 -4.78 -10.48 -21.06
CA ARG A 248 -3.65 -10.26 -22.00
C ARG A 248 -3.93 -9.12 -22.98
N LYS A 249 -5.17 -9.03 -23.49
CA LYS A 249 -5.60 -7.98 -24.41
C LYS A 249 -5.58 -6.59 -23.77
N PHE A 250 -6.02 -6.47 -22.51
CA PHE A 250 -6.13 -5.18 -21.81
C PHE A 250 -4.98 -4.90 -20.84
N ARG A 251 -4.02 -5.81 -20.67
CA ARG A 251 -2.84 -5.65 -19.82
C ARG A 251 -2.08 -4.35 -20.06
N PRO A 252 -1.81 -3.92 -21.32
CA PRO A 252 -1.18 -2.61 -21.57
C PRO A 252 -1.97 -1.46 -20.96
N ASN A 253 -3.31 -1.52 -21.01
CA ASN A 253 -4.15 -0.50 -20.43
C ASN A 253 -4.05 -0.47 -18.90
N TYR A 254 -4.01 -1.64 -18.22
CA TYR A 254 -3.84 -1.68 -16.76
C TYR A 254 -2.50 -1.09 -16.33
N ILE A 255 -1.45 -1.32 -17.12
CA ILE A 255 -0.12 -0.73 -16.92
C ILE A 255 -0.16 0.79 -17.09
N GLU A 256 -0.81 1.31 -18.14
CA GLU A 256 -0.95 2.76 -18.31
C GLU A 256 -1.73 3.40 -17.16
N ILE A 257 -2.79 2.75 -16.67
CA ILE A 257 -3.52 3.19 -15.47
C ILE A 257 -2.58 3.27 -14.26
N ALA A 258 -1.69 2.29 -14.07
CA ALA A 258 -0.74 2.29 -12.98
C ALA A 258 0.29 3.42 -13.11
N LYS A 259 0.80 3.69 -14.32
CA LYS A 259 1.70 4.83 -14.60
C LYS A 259 1.03 6.17 -14.31
N GLU A 260 -0.23 6.33 -14.71
CA GLU A 260 -1.03 7.53 -14.40
C GLU A 260 -1.22 7.72 -12.90
N ASN A 261 -1.56 6.65 -12.17
CA ASN A 261 -1.69 6.72 -10.71
C ASN A 261 -0.36 7.04 -10.04
N LEU A 262 0.76 6.52 -10.55
CA LEU A 262 2.08 6.87 -10.04
C LEU A 262 2.38 8.37 -10.19
N ASN A 263 1.90 9.02 -11.26
CA ASN A 263 2.02 10.46 -11.42
C ASN A 263 1.27 11.26 -10.34
N LYS A 264 0.29 10.68 -9.62
CA LYS A 264 -0.38 11.35 -8.50
C LYS A 264 0.58 11.78 -7.39
N LEU A 265 1.66 11.03 -7.18
CA LEU A 265 2.72 11.37 -6.23
C LEU A 265 3.44 12.70 -6.57
N LEU A 266 3.42 13.11 -7.84
CA LEU A 266 3.95 14.42 -8.25
C LEU A 266 3.05 15.57 -7.80
N PHE A 267 1.74 15.33 -7.70
CA PHE A 267 0.75 16.34 -7.36
C PHE A 267 0.52 16.48 -5.85
N ILE A 268 1.05 15.55 -5.03
CA ILE A 268 1.07 15.73 -3.57
C ILE A 268 2.00 16.89 -3.24
N ASN A 269 1.41 18.01 -2.83
CA ASN A 269 2.14 19.22 -2.50
C ASN A 269 3.07 18.99 -1.29
N GLN A 270 4.10 19.82 -1.18
CA GLN A 270 5.09 19.68 -0.10
C GLN A 270 4.48 19.89 1.29
N GLN A 271 3.47 20.76 1.40
CA GLN A 271 2.81 21.02 2.69
C GLN A 271 2.10 19.78 3.24
N LYS A 272 1.38 19.03 2.39
CA LYS A 272 0.70 17.79 2.77
C LYS A 272 1.70 16.74 3.27
N ILE A 273 2.88 16.65 2.66
CA ILE A 273 3.93 15.77 3.17
C ILE A 273 4.48 16.25 4.51
N LYS A 274 4.67 17.57 4.69
CA LYS A 274 5.04 18.13 6.00
C LYS A 274 3.99 17.82 7.05
N ASP A 275 2.71 17.93 6.71
CA ASP A 275 1.59 17.61 7.61
C ASP A 275 1.60 16.13 8.00
N VAL A 276 1.82 15.23 7.02
CA VAL A 276 1.99 13.78 7.30
C VAL A 276 3.16 13.55 8.25
N PHE A 277 4.34 14.14 8.03
CA PHE A 277 5.48 13.98 8.95
C PHE A 277 5.26 14.62 10.32
N ALA A 278 4.48 15.70 10.40
CA ALA A 278 4.09 16.31 11.66
C ALA A 278 3.18 15.39 12.49
N SER A 279 2.35 14.58 11.83
CA SER A 279 1.50 13.57 12.49
C SER A 279 2.25 12.31 12.94
N ILE A 280 3.49 12.10 12.50
CA ILE A 280 4.31 10.98 12.97
C ILE A 280 4.87 11.31 14.37
N PRO A 281 4.63 10.46 15.40
CA PRO A 281 5.18 10.65 16.73
C PRO A 281 6.70 10.86 16.74
N GLU A 282 7.18 11.78 17.58
CA GLU A 282 8.61 12.08 17.72
C GLU A 282 9.41 10.87 18.22
N GLU A 283 8.77 10.00 19.00
CA GLU A 283 9.34 8.72 19.47
C GLU A 283 9.67 7.78 18.30
N TRP A 284 8.94 7.89 17.18
CA TRP A 284 9.12 7.02 16.03
C TRP A 284 10.15 7.53 15.03
N MET A 285 10.25 8.85 14.85
CA MET A 285 11.12 9.46 13.84
C MET A 285 11.62 10.83 14.30
N THR A 286 12.94 11.04 14.24
CA THR A 286 13.55 12.30 14.66
C THR A 286 13.25 13.43 13.66
N GLN A 287 13.31 14.68 14.10
CA GLN A 287 13.09 15.83 13.22
C GLN A 287 14.10 15.88 12.05
N GLU A 288 15.36 15.53 12.30
CA GLU A 288 16.38 15.45 11.25
C GLU A 288 16.02 14.43 10.16
N GLN A 289 15.53 13.26 10.55
CA GLN A 289 15.08 12.25 9.59
C GLN A 289 13.88 12.76 8.78
N LYS A 290 12.91 13.42 9.43
CA LYS A 290 11.74 14.03 8.77
C LYS A 290 12.18 15.07 7.74
N ASP A 291 13.09 15.97 8.12
CA ASP A 291 13.60 17.03 7.26
C ASP A 291 14.34 16.46 6.04
N ASN A 292 15.17 15.44 6.23
CA ASN A 292 15.86 14.75 5.13
C ASN A 292 14.88 14.17 4.11
N PHE A 293 13.79 13.55 4.58
CA PHE A 293 12.75 13.03 3.69
C PHE A 293 12.00 14.15 2.96
N ILE A 294 11.58 15.19 3.68
CA ILE A 294 10.84 16.33 3.11
C ILE A 294 11.67 17.01 2.02
N ASN A 295 12.97 17.18 2.26
CA ASN A 295 13.90 17.75 1.29
C ASN A 295 14.04 16.86 0.05
N TRP A 296 14.17 15.54 0.23
CA TRP A 296 14.17 14.60 -0.89
C TRP A 296 12.86 14.65 -1.70
N TRP A 297 11.71 14.66 -1.03
CA TRP A 297 10.40 14.68 -1.69
C TRP A 297 10.19 15.93 -2.54
N ALA A 298 10.73 17.06 -2.09
CA ALA A 298 10.69 18.35 -2.79
C ALA A 298 11.69 18.44 -3.96
N SER A 299 12.64 17.51 -4.05
CA SER A 299 13.67 17.50 -5.10
C SER A 299 13.19 16.85 -6.40
N ASP A 300 13.98 17.01 -7.46
CA ASP A 300 13.75 16.33 -8.75
C ASP A 300 13.94 14.80 -8.68
N GLU A 301 14.56 14.28 -7.61
CA GLU A 301 14.78 12.83 -7.45
C GLU A 301 13.46 12.04 -7.39
N LYS A 302 12.40 12.64 -6.82
CA LYS A 302 11.05 12.06 -6.86
C LYS A 302 10.57 11.84 -8.29
N ARG A 303 10.73 12.87 -9.14
CA ARG A 303 10.32 12.81 -10.55
C ARG A 303 11.17 11.80 -11.32
N LYS A 304 12.49 11.80 -11.12
CA LYS A 304 13.40 10.82 -11.73
C LYS A 304 13.01 9.40 -11.37
N ARG A 305 12.73 9.12 -10.09
CA ARG A 305 12.27 7.81 -9.61
C ARG A 305 10.98 7.36 -10.32
N ILE A 306 9.99 8.24 -10.41
CA ILE A 306 8.71 7.95 -11.10
C ILE A 306 8.95 7.59 -12.57
N ILE A 307 9.73 8.39 -13.30
CA ILE A 307 10.03 8.15 -14.72
C ILE A 307 10.75 6.81 -14.90
N THR A 308 11.72 6.51 -14.03
CA THR A 308 12.43 5.23 -14.11
C THR A 308 11.47 4.07 -13.89
N ILE A 309 10.64 4.09 -12.84
CA ILE A 309 9.65 3.02 -12.57
C ILE A 309 8.70 2.81 -13.75
N GLN A 310 8.20 3.89 -14.36
CA GLN A 310 7.32 3.79 -15.54
C GLN A 310 8.01 3.12 -16.73
N THR A 311 9.32 3.21 -16.84
CA THR A 311 10.08 2.67 -17.98
C THR A 311 10.78 1.35 -17.70
N THR A 312 11.05 1.01 -16.43
CA THR A 312 11.80 -0.19 -16.04
C THR A 312 10.92 -1.26 -15.40
N GLU A 313 9.99 -0.88 -14.52
CA GLU A 313 9.15 -1.80 -13.72
C GLU A 313 7.79 -2.09 -14.37
N LEU A 314 7.19 -1.09 -15.01
CA LEU A 314 5.83 -1.15 -15.54
C LEU A 314 5.81 -1.47 -17.04
N LYS A 315 6.07 -2.74 -17.39
CA LYS A 315 6.20 -3.24 -18.78
C LYS A 315 5.22 -4.35 -19.13
#